data_AF-A0A2N2NLZ0-F1
#
_entry.id   AF-A0A2N2NLZ0-F1
#
_cell.length_a   1.000
_cell.length_b   1.000
_cell.length_c   1.000
_cell.angle_alpha   90.00
_cell.angle_beta   90.00
_cell.angle_gamma   90.00
#
_symmetry.space_group_name_H-M   'P 1'
#
loop_
_entity.id
_entity.type
_entity.pdbx_description
1 polymer ?
#
loop_
_entity_poly.entity_id
_entity_poly.type
_entity_poly.pdbx_seq_one_letter_code
_entity_poly.pdbx_strand_id
1 'polypeptide(L)'
;MLDHFTWLKLHDHTKHMEQAKHALVSLPEGLSHFYIHPSLDTPEARAIFPDWQARVADFEVFMNEGMRFFLKNEGIQVIGYRPIMGCLPGKKGN
;
A
#
# COMPACT_ATOMS: atom_id res chain seq x y z
N MET A 1 -16.56 8.68 1.85
CA MET A 1 -16.36 7.22 2.02
C MET A 1 -15.00 6.95 2.59
N LEU A 2 -13.92 7.47 1.98
CA LEU A 2 -12.57 7.46 2.56
C LEU A 2 -12.34 8.76 3.33
N ASP A 3 -11.58 8.68 4.42
CA ASP A 3 -11.19 9.83 5.23
C ASP A 3 -9.88 10.43 4.71
N HIS A 4 -8.93 9.59 4.29
CA HIS A 4 -7.60 10.00 3.84
C HIS A 4 -7.18 9.29 2.56
N PHE A 5 -6.36 9.96 1.75
CA PHE A 5 -5.75 9.40 0.55
C PHE A 5 -4.27 9.78 0.51
N THR A 6 -3.39 8.78 0.51
CA THR A 6 -1.94 8.98 0.55
C THR A 6 -1.19 7.82 -0.15
N TRP A 7 0.13 7.95 -0.27
CA TRP A 7 0.98 6.99 -0.98
C TRP A 7 2.42 6.97 -0.53
N LEU A 8 3.09 5.87 -0.89
CA LEU A 8 4.53 5.78 -0.78
C LEU A 8 5.19 6.49 -1.97
N LYS A 9 6.15 7.37 -1.67
CA LYS A 9 6.88 8.12 -2.69
C LYS A 9 7.97 7.25 -3.32
N LEU A 10 8.16 7.37 -4.63
CA LEU A 10 9.07 6.52 -5.41
C LEU A 10 10.51 7.04 -5.56
N HIS A 11 10.97 7.95 -4.70
CA HIS A 11 12.25 8.65 -4.90
C HIS A 11 13.48 7.91 -4.37
N ASP A 12 13.37 7.21 -3.24
CA ASP A 12 14.48 6.47 -2.62
C ASP A 12 14.04 5.03 -2.34
N HIS A 13 14.65 4.08 -3.04
CA HIS A 13 14.38 2.65 -2.90
C HIS A 13 15.23 1.99 -1.81
N THR A 14 16.28 2.64 -1.30
CA THR A 14 17.26 2.02 -0.40
C THR A 14 16.75 1.84 1.04
N LYS A 15 15.74 2.61 1.43
CA LYS A 15 15.14 2.58 2.77
C LYS A 15 13.63 2.33 2.74
N HIS A 16 13.16 1.64 1.70
CA HIS A 16 11.74 1.57 1.37
C HIS A 16 10.88 0.94 2.48
N MET A 17 11.38 -0.10 3.16
CA MET A 17 10.72 -0.71 4.31
C MET A 17 10.47 0.30 5.45
N GLU A 18 11.49 1.07 5.82
CA GLU A 18 11.38 2.03 6.93
C GLU A 18 10.52 3.24 6.55
N GLN A 19 10.61 3.68 5.29
CA GLN A 19 9.70 4.71 4.76
C GLN A 19 8.25 4.24 4.78
N ALA A 20 7.97 3.01 4.37
CA ALA A 20 6.64 2.43 4.38
C ALA A 20 6.09 2.36 5.81
N LYS A 21 6.87 1.81 6.75
CA LYS A 21 6.48 1.75 8.17
C LYS A 21 6.16 3.13 8.72
N HIS A 22 7.04 4.11 8.49
CA HIS A 22 6.85 5.48 8.95
C HIS A 22 5.58 6.11 8.37
N ALA A 23 5.34 5.95 7.07
CA ALA A 23 4.15 6.45 6.41
C ALA A 23 2.86 5.81 6.96
N LEU A 24 2.91 4.50 7.24
CA LEU A 24 1.78 3.73 7.77
C LEU A 24 1.42 4.11 9.20
N VAL A 25 2.39 4.28 10.10
CA VAL A 25 2.11 4.70 11.50
C VAL A 25 1.73 6.18 11.61
N SER A 26 2.04 6.97 10.59
CA SER A 26 1.66 8.37 10.51
C SER A 26 0.26 8.59 9.92
N LEU A 27 -0.44 7.51 9.54
CA LEU A 27 -1.82 7.61 9.08
C LEU A 27 -2.73 8.12 10.22
N PRO A 28 -3.58 9.13 9.97
CA PRO A 28 -4.56 9.53 10.97
C PRO A 28 -5.60 8.43 11.18
N GLU A 29 -6.30 8.50 12.31
CA GLU A 29 -7.45 7.63 12.57
C GLU A 29 -8.50 7.76 11.45
N GLY A 30 -9.12 6.62 11.10
CA GLY A 30 -10.15 6.52 10.07
C GLY A 30 -9.80 5.56 8.93
N LEU A 31 -10.59 5.63 7.85
CA LEU A 31 -10.44 4.82 6.65
C LEU A 31 -9.53 5.51 5.64
N SER A 32 -8.27 5.06 5.57
CA SER A 32 -7.27 5.55 4.63
C SER A 32 -7.20 4.68 3.37
N HIS A 33 -7.12 5.32 2.20
CA HIS A 33 -6.62 4.68 1.00
C HIS A 33 -5.12 4.98 0.85
N PHE A 34 -4.32 3.94 1.04
CA PHE A 34 -2.88 3.98 0.90
C PHE A 34 -2.49 3.28 -0.39
N TYR A 35 -1.94 4.01 -1.37
CA TYR A 35 -1.55 3.44 -2.66
C TYR A 35 -0.03 3.26 -2.77
N ILE A 36 0.36 2.21 -3.49
CA ILE A 36 1.74 1.80 -3.80
C ILE A 36 1.84 1.42 -5.28
N HIS A 37 3.05 1.27 -5.81
CA HIS A 37 3.29 0.92 -7.21
C HIS A 37 4.11 -0.38 -7.36
N PRO A 38 3.63 -1.52 -6.82
CA PRO A 38 4.39 -2.76 -6.88
C PRO A 38 4.59 -3.21 -8.33
N SER A 39 5.83 -3.58 -8.67
CA SER A 39 6.20 -4.14 -9.95
C SER A 39 7.24 -5.25 -9.77
N LEU A 40 7.23 -6.25 -10.66
CA LEU A 40 8.30 -7.25 -10.71
C LEU A 40 9.54 -6.66 -11.40
N ASP A 41 10.72 -7.15 -11.03
CA ASP A 41 11.96 -6.77 -11.69
C ASP A 41 12.09 -7.47 -13.06
N THR A 42 11.70 -6.76 -14.12
CA THR A 42 11.79 -7.27 -15.51
C THR A 42 12.51 -6.28 -16.42
N PRO A 43 13.11 -6.74 -17.54
CA PRO A 43 13.71 -5.85 -18.53
C PRO A 43 12.74 -4.77 -19.04
N GLU A 44 11.46 -5.12 -19.23
CA GLU A 44 10.42 -4.20 -19.68
C GLU A 44 10.14 -3.13 -18.62
N ALA A 45 10.03 -3.51 -17.35
CA ALA A 45 9.80 -2.56 -16.26
C ALA A 45 10.98 -1.56 -16.15
N ARG A 46 12.22 -2.05 -16.26
CA ARG A 46 13.43 -1.22 -16.26
C ARG A 46 13.49 -0.27 -17.46
N ALA A 47 12.95 -0.67 -18.61
CA ALA A 47 12.94 0.13 -19.83
C ALA A 47 11.83 1.20 -19.82
N ILE A 48 10.67 0.90 -19.23
CA ILE A 48 9.47 1.77 -19.27
C ILE A 48 9.46 2.78 -18.11
N PHE A 49 9.89 2.37 -16.91
CA PHE A 49 9.74 3.16 -15.70
C PHE A 49 11.08 3.72 -15.22
N PRO A 50 11.28 5.05 -15.22
CA PRO A 50 12.48 5.67 -14.67
C PRO A 50 12.69 5.38 -13.17
N ASP A 51 11.61 5.08 -12.46
CA ASP A 51 11.52 4.81 -11.02
C ASP A 51 11.33 3.31 -10.72
N TRP A 52 11.70 2.42 -11.65
CA TRP A 52 11.47 0.97 -11.54
C TRP A 52 12.02 0.37 -10.24
N GLN A 53 13.17 0.85 -9.74
CA GLN A 53 13.74 0.32 -8.49
C GLN A 53 12.80 0.52 -7.30
N ALA A 54 12.13 1.67 -7.22
CA ALA A 54 11.19 1.93 -6.13
C ALA A 54 9.92 1.07 -6.28
N ARG A 55 9.47 0.81 -7.51
CA ARG A 55 8.34 -0.08 -7.79
C ARG A 55 8.62 -1.54 -7.43
N VAL A 56 9.85 -2.00 -7.66
CA VAL A 56 10.31 -3.32 -7.20
C VAL A 56 10.40 -3.34 -5.67
N ALA A 57 10.95 -2.29 -5.06
CA ALA A 57 11.01 -2.19 -3.60
C ALA A 57 9.61 -2.19 -2.96
N ASP A 58 8.61 -1.52 -3.57
CA ASP A 58 7.20 -1.59 -3.16
C ASP A 58 6.72 -3.05 -3.15
N PHE A 59 6.98 -3.80 -4.24
CA PHE A 59 6.59 -5.21 -4.32
C PHE A 59 7.26 -6.04 -3.21
N GLU A 60 8.57 -5.92 -3.03
CA GLU A 60 9.32 -6.67 -2.04
C GLU A 60 8.89 -6.35 -0.61
N VAL A 61 8.67 -5.08 -0.28
CA VAL A 61 8.22 -4.64 1.05
C VAL A 61 6.85 -5.19 1.38
N PHE A 62 5.88 -5.08 0.47
CA PHE A 62 4.49 -5.46 0.76
C PHE A 62 4.20 -6.96 0.55
N MET A 63 5.12 -7.70 -0.07
CA MET A 63 5.12 -9.17 -0.07
C MET A 63 5.87 -9.78 1.13
N ASN A 64 6.57 -8.96 1.92
CA ASN A 64 7.34 -9.43 3.08
C ASN A 64 6.44 -9.80 4.27
N GLU A 65 6.64 -10.99 4.86
CA GLU A 65 5.87 -11.40 6.05
C GLU A 65 6.07 -10.47 7.25
N GLY A 66 7.27 -9.90 7.41
CA GLY A 66 7.57 -8.91 8.46
C GLY A 66 6.72 -7.65 8.34
N MET A 67 6.42 -7.19 7.12
CA MET A 67 5.47 -6.08 6.90
C MET A 67 4.05 -6.48 7.33
N ARG A 68 3.62 -7.71 7.02
CA ARG A 68 2.33 -8.22 7.47
C ARG A 68 2.21 -8.27 9.00
N PHE A 69 3.25 -8.75 9.69
CA PHE A 69 3.30 -8.76 11.15
C PHE A 69 3.33 -7.35 11.73
N PHE A 70 4.10 -6.45 11.13
CA PHE A 70 4.16 -5.04 11.52
C PHE A 70 2.77 -4.39 11.48
N LEU A 71 2.06 -4.48 10.34
CA LEU A 71 0.71 -3.92 10.20
C LEU A 71 -0.25 -4.44 11.28
N LYS A 72 -0.18 -5.74 11.57
CA LYS A 72 -1.01 -6.36 12.62
C LYS A 72 -0.65 -5.82 14.02
N ASN A 73 0.63 -5.66 14.32
CA ASN A 73 1.10 -5.20 15.63
C ASN A 73 0.78 -3.72 15.87
N GLU A 74 0.84 -2.89 14.82
CA GLU A 74 0.45 -1.47 14.86
C GLU A 74 -1.09 -1.27 14.82
N GLY A 75 -1.88 -2.34 14.81
CA GLY A 75 -3.35 -2.27 14.76
C GLY A 75 -3.90 -1.76 13.42
N ILE A 76 -3.10 -1.77 12.36
CA ILE A 76 -3.50 -1.32 11.03
C ILE A 76 -4.25 -2.46 10.32
N GLN A 77 -5.56 -2.29 10.16
CA GLN A 77 -6.41 -3.25 9.46
C GLN A 77 -6.41 -3.01 7.95
N VAL A 78 -5.83 -3.93 7.19
CA VAL A 78 -5.93 -3.93 5.73
C VAL A 78 -7.29 -4.45 5.29
N ILE A 79 -7.99 -3.66 4.48
CA ILE A 79 -9.32 -4.00 3.96
C ILE A 79 -9.40 -3.70 2.46
N GLY A 80 -9.98 -4.63 1.70
CA GLY A 80 -10.26 -4.43 0.27
C GLY A 80 -11.61 -3.75 0.02
N TYR A 81 -11.86 -3.30 -1.21
CA TYR A 81 -13.11 -2.62 -1.57
C TYR A 81 -14.37 -3.48 -1.48
N ARG A 82 -14.29 -4.80 -1.63
CA ARG A 82 -15.47 -5.69 -1.62
C ARG A 82 -16.30 -5.59 -0.32
N PRO A 83 -15.70 -5.78 0.88
CA PRO A 83 -16.44 -5.60 2.13
C PRO A 83 -16.91 -4.15 2.33
N ILE A 84 -16.12 -3.14 1.96
CA ILE A 84 -16.53 -1.72 2.05
C ILE A 84 -17.79 -1.48 1.22
N MET A 85 -17.80 -1.95 -0.04
CA MET A 85 -18.97 -1.80 -0.91
C MET A 85 -20.20 -2.52 -0.36
N GLY A 86 -20.03 -3.66 0.32
CA GLY A 86 -21.14 -4.39 0.94
C GLY A 86 -21.85 -3.59 2.04
N CYS A 87 -21.17 -2.61 2.64
CA CYS A 87 -21.71 -1.73 3.66
C CYS A 87 -22.34 -0.43 3.09
N LEU A 88 -22.20 -0.17 1.79
CA LEU A 88 -22.75 1.04 1.19
C LEU A 88 -24.28 0.94 1.04
N PRO A 89 -25.03 2.00 1.40
CA PRO A 89 -26.48 2.02 1.20
C PRO A 89 -26.81 1.89 -0.29
N GLY A 90 -27.74 0.99 -0.63
CA GLY A 90 -28.18 0.73 -2.00
C GLY A 90 -27.72 -0.61 -2.60
N LYS A 91 -26.75 -1.30 -2.00
CA LYS A 91 -26.47 -2.72 -2.30
C LYS A 91 -27.45 -3.64 -1.53
N LYS A 92 -28.75 -3.52 -1.79
CA LYS A 92 -29.65 -4.66 -1.56
C LYS A 92 -29.50 -5.58 -2.76
N GLY A 93 -29.08 -6.82 -2.51
CA GLY A 93 -28.88 -7.83 -3.55
C GLY A 93 -30.16 -8.06 -4.35
N ASN A 94 -29.98 -8.40 -5.62
CA ASN A 94 -30.95 -9.13 -6.41
C ASN A 94 -31.02 -10.57 -5.90
#